data_AF-A0A8T2XPF6-F1
#
_entry.id   AF-A0A8T2XPF6-F1
#
_cell.length_a   1.000
_cell.length_b   1.000
_cell.length_c   1.000
_cell.angle_alpha   90.00
_cell.angle_beta   90.00
_cell.angle_gamma   90.00
#
_symmetry.space_group_name_H-M   'P 1'
#
loop_
_entity.id
_entity.type
_entity.pdbx_description
1 polymer ?
#
loop_
_entity_poly.entity_id
_entity_poly.type
_entity_poly.pdbx_seq_one_letter_code
_entity_poly.pdbx_strand_id
1 'polypeptide(L)'
;MSFSPANHCNLKLQKYPIKQPAFANPIHFNNHQNQKPSNKKHQFPSFSIKASKTPQTPLTKYPNTPPLVVVGSANADIYVEIDRLPKEGETISAKTGQTLAGGKGANQAACGAKLSYPTYFVGQVGEDAHGKLITEALKNGGVNLDCVRNLSDVPTGHAVVMLQPDGQNSIIIVGGANMSCWPEKLSDEDLEVVRKAGVVLLQREIPDLVNIQVAKVRHFNDFFL
;
A
#
# COMPACT_ATOMS: atom_id res chain seq x y z
N MET A 1 48.31 -27.41 -38.60
CA MET A 1 46.98 -27.04 -38.11
C MET A 1 47.15 -26.75 -36.61
N SER A 2 47.57 -25.56 -36.17
CA SER A 2 46.91 -24.24 -36.12
C SER A 2 45.90 -24.07 -34.98
N PHE A 3 45.97 -22.88 -34.34
CA PHE A 3 45.15 -22.27 -33.27
C PHE A 3 45.63 -22.55 -31.84
N SER A 4 46.43 -21.70 -31.15
CA SER A 4 46.42 -20.25 -30.87
C SER A 4 45.44 -19.83 -29.74
N PRO A 5 45.91 -19.18 -28.65
CA PRO A 5 45.06 -18.57 -27.63
C PRO A 5 44.73 -17.12 -28.02
N ALA A 6 43.44 -16.75 -28.04
CA ALA A 6 42.98 -15.37 -28.20
C ALA A 6 42.67 -14.81 -26.79
N ASN A 7 43.35 -13.77 -26.28
CA ASN A 7 43.49 -12.36 -26.67
C ASN A 7 42.51 -11.43 -25.93
N HIS A 8 43.13 -10.40 -25.37
CA HIS A 8 42.59 -9.25 -24.66
C HIS A 8 41.43 -8.54 -25.35
N CYS A 9 40.52 -7.96 -24.55
CA CYS A 9 39.80 -6.76 -24.92
C CYS A 9 40.02 -5.66 -23.87
N ASN A 10 40.72 -4.61 -24.30
CA ASN A 10 40.94 -3.34 -23.62
C ASN A 10 39.65 -2.52 -23.58
N LEU A 11 39.23 -2.04 -22.41
CA LEU A 11 38.31 -0.91 -22.30
C LEU A 11 39.09 0.31 -21.80
N LYS A 12 39.39 1.20 -22.75
CA LYS A 12 39.99 2.51 -22.51
C LYS A 12 39.04 3.36 -21.66
N LEU A 13 39.50 3.78 -20.48
CA LEU A 13 38.89 4.87 -19.72
C LEU A 13 39.10 6.20 -20.46
N GLN A 14 38.06 6.65 -21.18
CA GLN A 14 38.01 8.00 -21.72
C GLN A 14 37.69 8.98 -20.57
N LYS A 15 38.71 9.76 -20.16
CA LYS A 15 38.54 10.90 -19.25
C LYS A 15 37.86 12.04 -20.03
N TYR A 16 36.61 12.33 -19.72
CA TYR A 16 35.93 13.54 -20.17
C TYR A 16 36.32 14.73 -19.28
N PRO A 17 36.73 15.88 -19.82
CA PRO A 17 37.04 17.05 -19.02
C PRO A 17 35.75 17.72 -18.52
N ILE A 18 35.59 17.81 -17.20
CA ILE A 18 34.55 18.60 -16.53
C ILE A 18 34.92 20.08 -16.69
N LYS A 19 34.20 20.81 -17.56
CA LYS A 19 34.22 22.28 -17.57
C LYS A 19 33.21 22.77 -16.53
N GLN A 20 33.69 23.37 -15.44
CA GLN A 20 32.86 24.15 -14.52
C GLN A 20 32.45 25.47 -15.19
N PRO A 21 31.16 25.81 -15.28
CA PRO A 21 30.76 27.18 -15.52
C PRO A 21 30.65 27.91 -14.18
N ALA A 22 31.46 28.96 -14.03
CA ALA A 22 31.31 29.95 -12.97
C ALA A 22 30.07 30.80 -13.26
N PHE A 23 29.07 30.76 -12.37
CA PHE A 23 28.07 31.80 -12.24
C PHE A 23 27.88 32.11 -10.77
N ALA A 24 28.58 33.15 -10.33
CA ALA A 24 28.24 33.88 -9.13
C ALA A 24 27.12 34.87 -9.48
N ASN A 25 25.96 34.74 -8.82
CA ASN A 25 25.09 35.87 -8.49
C ASN A 25 24.19 35.44 -7.31
N PRO A 26 24.06 36.26 -6.25
CA PRO A 26 23.27 35.92 -5.09
C PRO A 26 21.77 35.87 -5.41
N ILE A 27 21.10 34.82 -4.90
CA ILE A 27 19.65 34.67 -4.96
C ILE A 27 19.01 35.73 -4.06
N HIS A 28 18.32 36.69 -4.67
CA HIS A 28 17.42 37.61 -3.96
C HIS A 28 16.10 36.91 -3.65
N PHE A 29 15.82 36.69 -2.36
CA PHE A 29 14.48 36.33 -1.90
C PHE A 29 13.58 37.57 -1.90
N ASN A 30 12.67 37.65 -2.86
CA ASN A 30 11.59 38.64 -2.82
C ASN A 30 10.41 38.08 -2.02
N ASN A 31 10.17 38.66 -0.84
CA ASN A 31 8.98 38.41 -0.04
C ASN A 31 7.76 39.06 -0.70
N HIS A 32 6.99 38.29 -1.48
CA HIS A 32 5.62 38.65 -1.80
C HIS A 32 4.67 38.01 -0.81
N GLN A 33 4.21 38.82 0.15
CA GLN A 33 3.06 38.53 0.98
C GLN A 33 1.75 38.69 0.18
N ASN A 34 0.80 37.84 0.55
CA ASN A 34 -0.66 38.00 0.46
C ASN A 34 -1.37 37.71 -0.86
N GLN A 35 -1.83 36.46 -1.00
CA GLN A 35 -3.22 36.18 -1.36
C GLN A 35 -3.75 35.02 -0.50
N LYS A 36 -4.84 35.27 0.25
CA LYS A 36 -5.57 34.26 1.04
C LYS A 36 -6.43 33.40 0.10
N PRO A 37 -6.28 32.07 0.04
CA PRO A 37 -7.25 31.22 -0.66
C PRO A 37 -8.50 31.01 0.20
N SER A 38 -9.65 31.09 -0.43
CA SER A 38 -10.96 30.79 0.16
C SER A 38 -11.04 29.34 0.64
N ASN A 39 -11.27 29.16 1.95
CA ASN A 39 -11.45 27.88 2.61
C ASN A 39 -12.80 27.24 2.20
N LYS A 40 -12.83 26.44 1.13
CA LYS A 40 -13.77 25.33 1.02
C LYS A 40 -12.97 24.05 1.19
N LYS A 41 -12.94 23.52 2.42
CA LYS A 41 -12.36 22.21 2.71
C LYS A 41 -13.19 21.17 1.97
N HIS A 42 -12.65 20.58 0.91
CA HIS A 42 -13.18 19.32 0.38
C HIS A 42 -12.89 18.26 1.45
N GLN A 43 -13.90 17.99 2.28
CA GLN A 43 -13.83 16.93 3.27
C GLN A 43 -14.02 15.62 2.52
N PHE A 44 -12.92 14.94 2.24
CA PHE A 44 -12.95 13.62 1.63
C PHE A 44 -13.78 12.67 2.50
N PRO A 45 -14.70 11.88 1.92
CA PRO A 45 -15.16 10.65 2.56
C PRO A 45 -13.98 9.68 2.52
N SER A 46 -13.06 9.87 3.46
CA SER A 46 -11.97 8.95 3.65
C SER A 46 -12.49 7.83 4.55
N PHE A 47 -12.41 6.59 4.07
CA PHE A 47 -12.45 5.41 4.96
C PHE A 47 -11.17 5.31 5.79
N SER A 48 -10.34 6.36 5.83
CA SER A 48 -9.09 6.37 6.56
C SER A 48 -9.35 5.95 7.99
N ILE A 49 -8.47 5.08 8.45
CA ILE A 49 -8.37 4.65 9.82
C ILE A 49 -7.88 5.85 10.64
N LYS A 50 -8.78 6.80 10.93
CA LYS A 50 -8.57 7.75 12.02
C LYS A 50 -8.85 6.98 13.30
N ALA A 51 -7.87 6.98 14.21
CA ALA A 51 -8.06 6.46 15.56
C ALA A 51 -9.29 7.13 16.19
N SER A 52 -10.35 6.37 16.43
CA SER A 52 -11.52 6.86 17.12
C SER A 52 -11.26 6.80 18.62
N LYS A 53 -11.49 7.91 19.34
CA LYS A 53 -11.46 7.96 20.82
C LYS A 53 -12.66 7.26 21.49
N THR A 54 -13.43 6.48 20.75
CA THR A 54 -14.58 5.73 21.26
C THR A 54 -14.07 4.67 22.24
N PRO A 55 -14.69 4.49 23.42
CA PRO A 55 -14.32 3.44 24.34
C PRO A 55 -14.36 2.09 23.61
N GLN A 56 -13.21 1.43 23.48
CA GLN A 56 -13.14 0.07 22.97
C GLN A 56 -13.96 -0.80 23.93
N THR A 57 -15.09 -1.30 23.45
CA THR A 57 -15.80 -2.34 24.20
C THR A 57 -14.91 -3.58 24.12
N PRO A 58 -14.54 -4.22 25.25
CA PRO A 58 -13.59 -5.33 25.21
C PRO A 58 -14.08 -6.42 24.25
N LEU A 59 -13.14 -7.11 23.59
CA LEU A 59 -13.32 -8.29 22.73
C LEU A 59 -14.09 -9.46 23.39
N THR A 60 -14.60 -9.28 24.61
CA THR A 60 -15.22 -10.28 25.48
C THR A 60 -16.66 -10.61 25.12
N LYS A 61 -17.28 -9.95 24.14
CA LYS A 61 -18.71 -10.20 23.86
C LYS A 61 -18.96 -11.58 23.25
N TYR A 62 -17.98 -12.20 22.59
CA TYR A 62 -18.11 -13.54 22.03
C TYR A 62 -16.78 -14.33 22.03
N PRO A 63 -16.39 -14.95 23.17
CA PRO A 63 -15.09 -15.62 23.31
C PRO A 63 -14.89 -16.84 22.37
N ASN A 64 -15.95 -17.32 21.72
CA ASN A 64 -15.93 -18.46 20.80
C ASN A 64 -16.45 -18.14 19.39
N THR A 65 -16.57 -16.86 18.99
CA THR A 65 -17.01 -16.54 17.63
C THR A 65 -15.88 -16.81 16.63
N PRO A 66 -16.11 -17.65 15.60
CA PRO A 66 -15.14 -17.85 14.53
C PRO A 66 -14.75 -16.51 13.88
N PRO A 67 -13.46 -16.22 13.70
CA PRO A 67 -13.01 -14.91 13.24
C PRO A 67 -13.37 -14.62 11.79
N LEU A 68 -13.29 -13.33 11.44
CA LEU A 68 -13.26 -12.86 10.07
C LEU A 68 -11.81 -12.92 9.65
N VAL A 69 -11.53 -13.62 8.55
CA VAL A 69 -10.20 -13.63 7.97
C VAL A 69 -10.25 -12.91 6.64
N VAL A 70 -9.50 -11.82 6.53
CA VAL A 70 -9.34 -11.11 5.28
C VAL A 70 -7.99 -11.46 4.71
N VAL A 71 -7.97 -12.04 3.52
CA VAL A 71 -6.72 -12.32 2.79
C VAL A 71 -6.61 -11.30 1.67
N GLY A 72 -5.59 -10.44 1.71
CA GLY A 72 -5.51 -9.43 0.68
C GLY A 72 -4.49 -8.33 0.73
N SER A 73 -4.80 -7.31 -0.09
CA SER A 73 -3.94 -6.18 -0.36
C SER A 73 -3.92 -5.16 0.77
N ALA A 74 -2.75 -4.56 0.96
CA ALA A 74 -2.49 -3.41 1.81
C ALA A 74 -1.74 -2.36 0.98
N ASN A 75 -2.31 -1.17 0.82
CA ASN A 75 -1.70 -0.08 0.04
C ASN A 75 -1.48 1.17 0.90
N ALA A 76 -0.45 1.93 0.58
CA ALA A 76 -0.40 3.34 0.92
C ALA A 76 -1.07 4.15 -0.20
N ASP A 77 -2.17 4.82 0.10
CA ASP A 77 -2.88 5.67 -0.85
C ASP A 77 -2.34 7.10 -0.74
N ILE A 78 -1.65 7.55 -1.77
CA ILE A 78 -1.03 8.86 -1.92
C ILE A 78 -1.98 9.74 -2.73
N TYR A 79 -2.70 10.62 -2.07
CA TYR A 79 -3.61 11.57 -2.70
C TYR A 79 -2.85 12.84 -3.06
N VAL A 80 -3.01 13.31 -4.29
CA VAL A 80 -2.49 14.59 -4.76
C VAL A 80 -3.60 15.37 -5.44
N GLU A 81 -3.83 16.61 -4.99
CA GLU A 81 -4.80 17.51 -5.62
C GLU A 81 -4.12 18.30 -6.73
N ILE A 82 -4.66 18.23 -7.94
CA ILE A 82 -4.13 18.87 -9.15
C ILE A 82 -5.24 19.63 -9.88
N ASP A 83 -4.88 20.64 -10.67
CA ASP A 83 -5.86 21.35 -11.50
C ASP A 83 -6.31 20.52 -12.71
N ARG A 84 -5.39 19.75 -13.28
CA ARG A 84 -5.59 18.83 -14.40
C ARG A 84 -4.49 17.80 -14.43
N LEU A 85 -4.70 16.70 -15.16
CA LEU A 85 -3.62 15.73 -15.44
C LEU A 85 -2.46 16.39 -16.21
N PRO A 86 -1.20 16.00 -15.93
CA PRO A 86 -0.05 16.43 -16.70
C PRO A 86 -0.12 15.84 -18.11
N LYS A 87 0.38 16.60 -19.09
CA LYS A 87 0.65 16.06 -20.44
C LYS A 87 1.99 15.33 -20.45
N GLU A 88 2.24 14.57 -21.52
CA GLU A 88 3.54 13.93 -21.72
C GLU A 88 4.69 14.96 -21.66
N GLY A 89 5.72 14.66 -20.87
CA GLY A 89 6.88 15.54 -20.66
C GLY A 89 6.64 16.74 -19.73
N GLU A 90 5.41 16.95 -19.26
CA GLU A 90 5.08 18.09 -18.40
C GLU A 90 5.33 17.82 -16.92
N THR A 91 5.80 18.84 -16.20
CA THR A 91 5.83 18.87 -14.74
C THR A 91 4.83 19.90 -14.24
N ILE A 92 3.91 19.49 -13.35
CA ILE A 92 2.94 20.38 -12.72
C ILE A 92 3.11 20.36 -11.20
N SER A 93 2.73 21.46 -10.55
CA SER A 93 2.68 21.52 -9.09
C SER A 93 1.34 20.98 -8.59
N ALA A 94 1.36 20.13 -7.56
CA ALA A 94 0.18 19.78 -6.81
C ALA A 94 -0.19 20.90 -5.83
N LYS A 95 -1.50 21.05 -5.53
CA LYS A 95 -2.00 22.00 -4.53
C LYS A 95 -1.72 21.54 -3.11
N THR A 96 -1.93 20.25 -2.88
CA THR A 96 -1.69 19.57 -1.61
C THR A 96 -1.55 18.08 -1.86
N GLY A 97 -1.10 17.34 -0.85
CA GLY A 97 -1.07 15.89 -0.87
C GLY A 97 -1.08 15.28 0.52
N GLN A 98 -1.50 14.04 0.60
CA GLN A 98 -1.53 13.26 1.83
C GLN A 98 -1.34 11.76 1.53
N THR A 99 -0.71 11.04 2.44
CA THR A 99 -0.58 9.58 2.37
C THR A 99 -1.40 8.95 3.47
N LEU A 100 -2.21 7.96 3.12
CA LEU A 100 -3.14 7.30 4.03
C LEU A 100 -3.01 5.78 3.89
N ALA A 101 -3.28 5.04 4.97
CA ALA A 101 -3.44 3.60 4.88
C ALA A 101 -4.70 3.27 4.05
N GLY A 102 -4.55 2.35 3.11
CA GLY A 102 -5.58 1.91 2.17
C GLY A 102 -5.33 0.48 1.67
N GLY A 103 -5.85 0.16 0.48
CA GLY A 103 -5.91 -1.20 -0.04
C GLY A 103 -7.21 -1.91 0.33
N LYS A 104 -7.77 -2.70 -0.61
CA LYS A 104 -9.10 -3.30 -0.41
C LYS A 104 -9.13 -4.27 0.77
N GLY A 105 -8.13 -5.15 0.88
CA GLY A 105 -8.04 -6.11 1.98
C GLY A 105 -7.90 -5.42 3.33
N ALA A 106 -6.95 -4.49 3.45
CA ALA A 106 -6.75 -3.72 4.67
C ALA A 106 -8.02 -2.94 5.09
N ASN A 107 -8.73 -2.32 4.14
CA ASN A 107 -9.98 -1.61 4.43
C ASN A 107 -11.09 -2.55 4.92
N GLN A 108 -11.22 -3.73 4.32
CA GLN A 108 -12.18 -4.75 4.77
C GLN A 108 -11.85 -5.24 6.19
N ALA A 109 -10.58 -5.52 6.48
CA ALA A 109 -10.14 -5.97 7.80
C ALA A 109 -10.39 -4.90 8.87
N ALA A 110 -10.05 -3.64 8.57
CA ALA A 110 -10.32 -2.52 9.47
C ALA A 110 -11.81 -2.33 9.73
N CYS A 111 -12.68 -2.59 8.75
CA CYS A 111 -14.12 -2.53 8.92
C CYS A 111 -14.62 -3.60 9.90
N GLY A 112 -14.20 -4.86 9.71
CA GLY A 112 -14.57 -5.95 10.61
C GLY A 112 -14.15 -5.70 12.06
N ALA A 113 -12.91 -5.25 12.27
CA ALA A 113 -12.41 -4.95 13.60
C ALA A 113 -13.11 -3.76 14.26
N LYS A 114 -13.46 -2.70 13.51
CA LYS A 114 -14.25 -1.57 14.01
C LYS A 114 -15.66 -1.97 14.47
N LEU A 115 -16.23 -3.03 13.87
CA LEU A 115 -17.49 -3.63 14.32
C LEU A 115 -17.31 -4.57 15.52
N SER A 116 -16.12 -4.55 16.15
CA SER A 116 -15.73 -5.39 17.28
C SER A 116 -15.78 -6.90 16.98
N TYR A 117 -15.64 -7.27 15.70
CA TYR A 117 -15.54 -8.66 15.29
C TYR A 117 -14.08 -9.13 15.33
N PRO A 118 -13.76 -10.32 15.88
CA PRO A 118 -12.41 -10.87 15.83
C PRO A 118 -11.93 -10.95 14.37
N THR A 119 -10.93 -10.16 14.01
CA THR A 119 -10.52 -10.00 12.61
C THR A 119 -9.03 -10.22 12.46
N TYR A 120 -8.67 -11.12 11.56
CA TYR A 120 -7.30 -11.42 11.16
C TYR A 120 -7.06 -10.91 9.75
N PHE A 121 -5.87 -10.36 9.52
CA PHE A 121 -5.44 -9.97 8.18
C PHE A 121 -4.25 -10.84 7.75
N VAL A 122 -4.42 -11.54 6.64
CA VAL A 122 -3.37 -12.32 5.96
C VAL A 122 -2.94 -11.51 4.75
N GLY A 123 -1.71 -11.01 4.76
CA GLY A 123 -1.24 -10.08 3.75
C GLY A 123 0.27 -9.85 3.81
N GLN A 124 0.76 -8.98 2.94
CA GLN A 124 2.18 -8.64 2.87
C GLN A 124 2.36 -7.12 2.77
N VAL A 125 3.37 -6.61 3.43
CA VAL A 125 3.84 -5.21 3.29
C VAL A 125 5.36 -5.20 3.16
N GLY A 126 5.93 -4.10 2.67
CA GLY A 126 7.38 -3.89 2.69
C GLY A 126 7.85 -3.45 4.08
N GLU A 127 9.13 -3.67 4.38
CA GLU A 127 9.82 -3.09 5.54
C GLU A 127 10.17 -1.61 5.31
N ASP A 128 9.13 -0.81 5.04
CA ASP A 128 9.25 0.60 4.72
C ASP A 128 8.25 1.45 5.51
N ALA A 129 8.33 2.77 5.31
CA ALA A 129 7.45 3.72 6.00
C ALA A 129 5.96 3.52 5.65
N HIS A 130 5.66 3.01 4.46
CA HIS A 130 4.29 2.71 4.03
C HIS A 130 3.76 1.45 4.71
N GLY A 131 4.56 0.40 4.83
CA GLY A 131 4.22 -0.81 5.56
C GLY A 131 3.98 -0.51 7.03
N LYS A 132 4.85 0.32 7.64
CA LYS A 132 4.65 0.82 9.01
C LYS A 132 3.36 1.61 9.17
N LEU A 133 3.08 2.56 8.27
CA LEU A 133 1.83 3.34 8.28
C LEU A 133 0.59 2.43 8.30
N ILE A 134 0.57 1.41 7.44
CA ILE A 134 -0.59 0.53 7.29
C ILE A 134 -0.72 -0.41 8.49
N THR A 135 0.37 -1.05 8.91
CA THR A 135 0.34 -2.00 10.05
C THR A 135 -0.02 -1.30 11.35
N GLU A 136 0.48 -0.09 11.61
CA GLU A 136 0.05 0.71 12.75
C GLU A 136 -1.43 1.06 12.68
N ALA A 137 -1.93 1.47 11.50
CA ALA A 137 -3.34 1.77 11.32
C ALA A 137 -4.24 0.56 11.59
N LEU A 138 -3.92 -0.61 11.01
CA LEU A 138 -4.69 -1.84 11.21
C LEU A 138 -4.65 -2.32 12.67
N LYS A 139 -3.47 -2.31 13.30
CA LYS A 139 -3.30 -2.68 14.71
C LYS A 139 -4.12 -1.77 15.63
N ASN A 140 -4.08 -0.46 15.40
CA ASN A 140 -4.87 0.51 16.15
C ASN A 140 -6.39 0.34 15.90
N GLY A 141 -6.77 -0.21 14.76
CA GLY A 141 -8.14 -0.58 14.42
C GLY A 141 -8.62 -1.88 15.08
N GLY A 142 -7.76 -2.62 15.79
CA GLY A 142 -8.10 -3.89 16.45
C GLY A 142 -7.95 -5.12 15.56
N VAL A 143 -7.28 -5.01 14.42
CA VAL A 143 -6.98 -6.14 13.53
C VAL A 143 -5.79 -6.94 14.08
N ASN A 144 -5.90 -8.26 14.13
CA ASN A 144 -4.78 -9.15 14.40
C ASN A 144 -3.89 -9.26 13.15
N LEU A 145 -2.59 -9.05 13.33
CA LEU A 145 -1.58 -9.00 12.26
C LEU A 145 -0.55 -10.13 12.33
N ASP A 146 -0.83 -11.20 13.07
CA ASP A 146 0.11 -12.33 13.24
C ASP A 146 0.41 -13.03 11.90
N CYS A 147 -0.49 -12.91 10.92
CA CYS A 147 -0.36 -13.43 9.56
C CYS A 147 0.11 -12.38 8.52
N VAL A 148 0.60 -11.22 8.96
CA VAL A 148 1.17 -10.21 8.05
C VAL A 148 2.66 -10.42 7.92
N ARG A 149 3.13 -10.58 6.67
CA ARG A 149 4.55 -10.71 6.37
C ARG A 149 5.14 -9.35 5.99
N ASN A 150 6.30 -9.03 6.56
CA ASN A 150 7.10 -7.88 6.18
C ASN A 150 8.22 -8.33 5.24
N LEU A 151 8.36 -7.67 4.10
CA LEU A 151 9.35 -7.99 3.07
C LEU A 151 10.46 -6.93 3.06
N SER A 152 11.71 -7.35 3.27
CA SER A 152 12.88 -6.46 3.30
C SER A 152 13.18 -5.80 1.96
N ASP A 153 13.00 -6.54 0.86
CA ASP A 153 13.51 -6.17 -0.48
C ASP A 153 12.41 -5.75 -1.47
N VAL A 154 11.16 -5.67 -1.02
CA VAL A 154 10.02 -5.30 -1.86
C VAL A 154 9.26 -4.15 -1.22
N PRO A 155 9.02 -3.03 -1.94
CA PRO A 155 8.27 -1.92 -1.39
C PRO A 155 6.80 -2.31 -1.15
N THR A 156 6.19 -1.70 -0.15
CA THR A 156 4.76 -1.80 0.09
C THR A 156 3.97 -1.35 -1.15
N GLY A 157 2.85 -2.01 -1.42
CA GLY A 157 1.92 -1.57 -2.46
C GLY A 157 1.46 -0.14 -2.19
N HIS A 158 1.25 0.63 -3.25
CA HIS A 158 0.76 1.99 -3.12
C HIS A 158 -0.04 2.42 -4.34
N ALA A 159 -0.91 3.40 -4.13
CA ALA A 159 -1.68 4.02 -5.19
C ALA A 159 -1.43 5.53 -5.19
N VAL A 160 -1.15 6.10 -6.35
CA VAL A 160 -1.13 7.56 -6.53
C VAL A 160 -2.48 7.98 -7.09
N VAL A 161 -3.25 8.69 -6.28
CA VAL A 161 -4.60 9.17 -6.59
C VAL A 161 -4.53 10.66 -6.91
N MET A 162 -4.61 10.97 -8.19
CA MET A 162 -4.69 12.34 -8.69
C MET A 162 -6.15 12.81 -8.68
N LEU A 163 -6.43 13.90 -7.99
CA LEU A 163 -7.77 14.45 -7.81
C LEU A 163 -7.92 15.80 -8.50
N GLN A 164 -8.93 15.93 -9.36
CA GLN A 164 -9.25 17.14 -10.11
C GLN A 164 -10.39 17.94 -9.44
N PRO A 165 -10.53 19.25 -9.72
CA PRO A 165 -11.51 20.12 -9.04
C PRO A 165 -12.98 19.74 -9.27
N ASP A 166 -13.27 19.03 -10.34
CA ASP A 166 -14.61 18.53 -10.70
C ASP A 166 -14.97 17.20 -10.02
N GLY A 167 -14.08 16.67 -9.18
CA GLY A 167 -14.25 15.39 -8.49
C GLY A 167 -13.82 14.17 -9.31
N GLN A 168 -13.34 14.35 -10.55
CA GLN A 168 -12.72 13.27 -11.31
C GLN A 168 -11.39 12.85 -10.67
N ASN A 169 -11.05 11.57 -10.82
CA ASN A 169 -9.79 11.04 -10.35
C ASN A 169 -9.07 10.21 -11.42
N SER A 170 -7.76 10.05 -11.24
CA SER A 170 -6.94 9.11 -11.99
C SER A 170 -5.99 8.44 -11.04
N ILE A 171 -5.87 7.12 -11.14
CA ILE A 171 -5.18 6.31 -10.15
C ILE A 171 -4.10 5.49 -10.84
N ILE A 172 -2.87 5.58 -10.34
CA ILE A 172 -1.77 4.71 -10.70
C ILE A 172 -1.55 3.75 -9.54
N ILE A 173 -1.50 2.44 -9.80
CA ILE A 173 -1.30 1.43 -8.77
C ILE A 173 0.05 0.75 -8.99
N VAL A 174 0.81 0.63 -7.91
CA VAL A 174 2.01 -0.20 -7.84
C VAL A 174 1.72 -1.32 -6.85
N GLY A 175 1.67 -2.57 -7.36
CA GLY A 175 1.30 -3.73 -6.56
C GLY A 175 2.28 -4.01 -5.41
N GLY A 176 3.58 -3.81 -5.63
CA GLY A 176 4.63 -4.01 -4.62
C GLY A 176 4.53 -5.36 -3.93
N ALA A 177 4.63 -5.35 -2.59
CA ALA A 177 4.49 -6.50 -1.72
C ALA A 177 3.19 -7.28 -1.94
N ASN A 178 2.08 -6.65 -2.36
CA ASN A 178 0.82 -7.37 -2.59
C ASN A 178 0.91 -8.39 -3.73
N MET A 179 1.82 -8.19 -4.69
CA MET A 179 1.96 -9.03 -5.88
C MET A 179 3.24 -9.86 -5.88
N SER A 180 4.05 -9.80 -4.83
CA SER A 180 5.43 -10.30 -4.85
C SER A 180 5.70 -11.24 -3.67
N CYS A 181 6.57 -12.22 -3.85
CA CYS A 181 7.04 -13.09 -2.76
C CYS A 181 5.93 -13.85 -2.01
N TRP A 182 4.77 -14.07 -2.64
CA TRP A 182 3.81 -15.07 -2.17
C TRP A 182 4.41 -16.48 -2.37
N PRO A 183 4.30 -17.38 -1.39
CA PRO A 183 4.82 -18.71 -1.51
C PRO A 183 3.90 -19.51 -2.45
N GLU A 184 4.45 -20.53 -3.12
CA GLU A 184 3.63 -21.43 -3.96
C GLU A 184 2.55 -22.14 -3.17
N LYS A 185 2.78 -22.39 -1.87
CA LYS A 185 1.79 -22.88 -0.91
C LYS A 185 1.84 -21.98 0.33
N LEU A 186 0.70 -21.48 0.78
CA LEU A 186 0.60 -20.79 2.07
C LEU A 186 1.05 -21.72 3.22
N SER A 187 1.59 -21.11 4.29
CA SER A 187 2.02 -21.86 5.46
C SER A 187 0.84 -22.57 6.12
N ASP A 188 1.12 -23.66 6.83
CA ASP A 188 0.04 -24.41 7.50
C ASP A 188 -0.61 -23.56 8.61
N GLU A 189 0.13 -22.62 9.21
CA GLU A 189 -0.36 -21.63 10.16
C GLU A 189 -1.35 -20.64 9.54
N ASP A 190 -1.02 -20.04 8.39
CA ASP A 190 -1.92 -19.13 7.67
C ASP A 190 -3.20 -19.86 7.25
N LEU A 191 -3.06 -21.09 6.76
CA LEU A 191 -4.19 -21.93 6.37
C LEU A 191 -5.03 -22.39 7.58
N GLU A 192 -4.43 -22.53 8.75
CA GLU A 192 -5.15 -22.89 9.97
C GLU A 192 -6.05 -21.76 10.48
N VAL A 193 -5.58 -20.51 10.39
CA VAL A 193 -6.40 -19.33 10.67
C VAL A 193 -7.59 -19.27 9.71
N VAL A 194 -7.36 -19.51 8.42
CA VAL A 194 -8.42 -19.60 7.40
C VAL A 194 -9.41 -20.74 7.71
N ARG A 195 -8.94 -21.93 8.12
CA ARG A 195 -9.83 -23.07 8.47
C ARG A 195 -10.75 -22.77 9.64
N LYS A 196 -10.29 -21.99 10.61
CA LYS A 196 -11.06 -21.59 11.79
C LYS A 196 -11.99 -20.41 11.53
N ALA A 197 -11.89 -19.75 10.37
CA ALA A 197 -12.67 -18.57 10.04
C ALA A 197 -14.17 -18.88 9.92
N GLY A 198 -15.01 -18.01 10.49
CA GLY A 198 -16.44 -18.03 10.23
C GLY A 198 -16.76 -17.48 8.85
N VAL A 199 -16.02 -16.45 8.45
CA VAL A 199 -16.12 -15.79 7.14
C VAL A 199 -14.70 -15.52 6.63
N VAL A 200 -14.48 -15.76 5.34
CA VAL A 200 -13.27 -15.38 4.64
C VAL A 200 -13.62 -14.34 3.58
N LEU A 201 -12.94 -13.20 3.59
CA LEU A 201 -13.07 -12.19 2.54
C LEU A 201 -11.83 -12.18 1.66
N LEU A 202 -12.08 -12.22 0.35
CA LEU A 202 -11.07 -12.17 -0.70
C LEU A 202 -11.30 -10.95 -1.60
N GLN A 203 -10.28 -10.60 -2.37
CA GLN A 203 -10.31 -9.52 -3.35
C GLN A 203 -9.28 -9.80 -4.46
N ARG A 204 -9.30 -9.03 -5.56
CA ARG A 204 -8.46 -9.25 -6.75
C ARG A 204 -7.26 -8.30 -6.86
N GLU A 205 -6.60 -7.99 -5.74
CA GLU A 205 -5.37 -7.16 -5.71
C GLU A 205 -4.14 -7.92 -5.19
N ILE A 206 -4.20 -9.25 -5.17
CA ILE A 206 -3.08 -10.18 -4.90
C ILE A 206 -3.09 -11.29 -5.96
N PRO A 207 -2.05 -12.13 -6.10
CA PRO A 207 -2.02 -13.21 -7.08
C PRO A 207 -3.20 -14.17 -6.92
N ASP A 208 -3.88 -14.50 -8.03
CA ASP A 208 -5.06 -15.36 -8.02
C ASP A 208 -4.79 -16.75 -7.42
N LEU A 209 -3.56 -17.26 -7.53
CA LEU A 209 -3.12 -18.50 -6.90
C LEU A 209 -3.43 -18.52 -5.39
N VAL A 210 -3.20 -17.39 -4.70
CA VAL A 210 -3.42 -17.27 -3.25
C VAL A 210 -4.91 -17.36 -2.94
N ASN A 211 -5.73 -16.61 -3.67
CA ASN A 211 -7.19 -16.64 -3.55
C ASN A 211 -7.74 -18.05 -3.78
N ILE A 212 -7.24 -18.76 -4.81
CA ILE A 212 -7.64 -20.14 -5.12
C ILE A 212 -7.28 -21.10 -3.98
N GLN A 213 -6.08 -20.97 -3.40
CA GLN A 213 -5.67 -21.82 -2.27
C GLN A 213 -6.55 -21.61 -1.05
N VAL A 214 -6.75 -20.36 -0.65
CA VAL A 214 -7.61 -19.99 0.48
C VAL A 214 -9.03 -20.49 0.23
N ALA A 215 -9.53 -20.33 -1.00
CA ALA A 215 -10.86 -20.78 -1.36
C ALA A 215 -11.01 -22.31 -1.23
N LYS A 216 -10.04 -23.08 -1.72
CA LYS A 216 -10.03 -24.56 -1.62
C LYS A 216 -10.04 -25.04 -0.17
N VAL A 217 -9.33 -24.35 0.73
CA VAL A 217 -9.31 -24.69 2.16
C VAL A 217 -10.69 -24.53 2.80
N ARG A 218 -11.47 -23.52 2.40
CA ARG A 218 -12.83 -23.28 2.92
C ARG A 218 -13.92 -24.07 2.21
N HIS A 219 -13.74 -24.42 0.93
CA HIS A 219 -14.70 -25.22 0.14
C HIS A 219 -15.00 -26.60 0.72
N PHE A 220 -14.22 -27.09 1.68
CA PHE A 220 -14.54 -28.30 2.40
C PHE A 220 -15.66 -28.13 3.46
N ASN A 221 -16.17 -26.92 3.77
CA ASN A 221 -17.14 -26.71 4.88
C ASN A 221 -18.13 -25.49 4.78
N ASP A 222 -18.55 -24.99 3.60
CA ASP A 222 -19.59 -23.92 3.36
C ASP A 222 -19.23 -22.41 3.20
N PHE A 223 -19.94 -21.76 2.24
CA PHE A 223 -20.18 -20.34 1.87
C PHE A 223 -19.02 -19.32 1.63
N PHE A 224 -19.07 -18.66 0.46
CA PHE A 224 -18.31 -17.44 0.08
C PHE A 224 -19.28 -16.25 -0.03
N LEU A 225 -18.82 -15.06 0.37
CA LEU A 225 -19.44 -13.75 0.11
C LEU A 225 -18.44 -12.83 -0.58
#